data_AF-A0A2E4YAW0-F1
#
_entry.id   AF-A0A2E4YAW0-F1
#
_cell.length_a   1.000
_cell.length_b   1.000
_cell.length_c   1.000
_cell.angle_alpha   90.00
_cell.angle_beta   90.00
_cell.angle_gamma   90.00
#
_symmetry.space_group_name_H-M   'P 1'
#
loop_
_entity.id
_entity.type
_entity.pdbx_description
1 polymer ?
#
loop_
_entity_poly.entity_id
_entity_poly.type
_entity_poly.pdbx_seq_one_letter_code
_entity_poly.pdbx_strand_id
1 'polypeptide(L)'
;MPNNLRSIISLGVSICVLSACGKQSAPLEPELNFGESLQQQLILAQAGDVIEIPAGTHELARGLSLSVAGVTIRGEGMDRSVLSFRDQMQGAEGLLVNANDFTIENLAIEDTVGDAIKINESENIVIRNVRTEWTGGPSSTNGAYGIYPVQSSNILIDGAVAIGASDAGIYVGQSTNIIVRNSRAEYNVAGIEIENSTFADVYNNIATNNTGGILVFDLPNLPVQGGRNTRVFDNQITNNNVKNFAPEGNIVGEVPTGSGLMVLANDSIEVFGNEFVNNDSTNIMIVSYFITERPFDDPNYDPFPEGIYIHDNSFSGGGARPDSEPLNLLMQASGQNIPDIVWDGVKLPGKAGEEILCLSNNEDASFVNLDASNDFAAPSFDSSAHACNLPSLSVISLSSTPD
;
A
#
# COMPACT_ATOMS: atom_id res chain seq x y z
N MET A 1 4.73 111.25 46.59
CA MET A 1 6.16 111.00 46.85
C MET A 1 6.33 109.53 47.21
N PRO A 2 7.39 108.86 46.74
CA PRO A 2 7.30 107.88 45.66
C PRO A 2 7.40 106.43 46.13
N ASN A 3 6.94 105.47 45.31
CA ASN A 3 7.40 104.07 45.18
C ASN A 3 6.33 103.26 44.42
N ASN A 4 6.62 102.28 43.57
CA ASN A 4 7.76 102.02 42.70
C ASN A 4 7.25 100.99 41.67
N LEU A 5 7.72 101.15 40.42
CA LEU A 5 7.68 100.19 39.33
C LEU A 5 7.87 98.72 39.78
N ARG A 6 7.09 97.80 39.22
CA ARG A 6 7.57 96.68 38.37
C ARG A 6 6.40 95.81 37.91
N SER A 7 6.08 95.91 36.62
CA SER A 7 5.18 94.97 35.93
C SER A 7 6.02 93.75 35.51
N ILE A 8 5.68 92.57 36.02
CA ILE A 8 6.30 91.30 35.65
C ILE A 8 5.40 90.67 34.58
N ILE A 9 5.92 90.54 33.37
CA ILE A 9 5.29 89.82 32.26
C ILE A 9 5.60 88.33 32.46
N SER A 10 4.60 87.56 32.87
CA SER A 10 4.66 86.10 32.96
C SER A 10 4.26 85.50 31.62
N LEU A 11 5.24 85.12 30.80
CA LEU A 11 5.01 84.40 29.55
C LEU A 11 4.72 82.93 29.86
N GLY A 12 3.44 82.55 29.89
CA GLY A 12 3.02 81.15 30.01
C GLY A 12 3.28 80.41 28.70
N VAL A 13 4.29 79.56 28.67
CA VAL A 13 4.55 78.63 27.55
C VAL A 13 3.63 77.42 27.73
N SER A 14 2.49 77.40 27.05
CA SER A 14 1.68 76.19 26.88
C SER A 14 2.39 75.25 25.91
N ILE A 15 3.07 74.23 26.45
CA ILE A 15 3.56 73.09 25.67
C ILE A 15 2.35 72.23 25.31
N CYS A 16 1.83 72.40 24.09
CA CYS A 16 0.92 71.44 23.49
C CYS A 16 1.74 70.21 23.09
N VAL A 17 1.66 69.15 23.89
CA VAL A 17 2.15 67.82 23.50
C VAL A 17 1.18 67.30 22.43
N LEU A 18 1.56 67.45 21.17
CA LEU A 18 0.92 66.76 20.06
C LEU A 18 1.26 65.27 20.18
N SER A 19 0.36 64.50 20.79
CA SER A 19 0.38 63.03 20.70
C SER A 19 0.16 62.64 19.25
N ALA A 20 1.25 62.41 18.53
CA ALA A 20 1.21 61.75 17.24
C ALA A 20 0.78 60.29 17.47
N CYS A 21 -0.51 60.01 17.29
CA CYS A 21 -0.98 58.64 17.07
C CYS A 21 -0.47 58.18 15.70
N GLY A 22 0.80 57.80 15.64
CA GLY A 22 1.28 56.93 14.58
C GLY A 22 0.51 55.63 14.70
N LYS A 23 -0.39 55.37 13.75
CA LYS A 23 -0.90 54.00 13.53
C LYS A 23 0.32 53.15 13.25
N GLN A 24 0.77 52.44 14.27
CA GLN A 24 1.76 51.39 14.15
C GLN A 24 1.07 50.31 13.33
N SER A 25 1.31 50.31 12.02
CA SER A 25 0.93 49.20 11.17
C SER A 25 1.46 47.94 11.84
N ALA A 26 0.55 47.01 12.17
CA ALA A 26 0.95 45.68 12.59
C ALA A 26 2.02 45.17 11.60
N PRO A 27 3.09 44.51 12.07
CA PRO A 27 4.02 43.87 11.15
C PRO A 27 3.20 43.05 10.15
N LEU A 28 3.44 43.26 8.86
CA LEU A 28 2.90 42.37 7.83
C LEU A 28 3.35 40.97 8.23
N GLU A 29 2.41 40.11 8.63
CA GLU A 29 2.74 38.70 8.86
C GLU A 29 3.39 38.17 7.58
N PRO A 30 4.50 37.42 7.68
CA PRO A 30 5.14 36.88 6.51
C PRO A 30 4.11 36.03 5.74
N GLU A 31 4.00 36.28 4.43
CA GLU A 31 3.14 35.51 3.56
C GLU A 31 3.63 34.06 3.55
N LEU A 32 2.77 33.14 3.98
CA LEU A 32 3.10 31.72 4.02
C LEU A 32 3.27 31.20 2.59
N ASN A 33 4.31 30.40 2.37
CA ASN A 33 4.36 29.61 1.14
C ASN A 33 3.29 28.50 1.15
N PHE A 34 3.10 27.82 0.02
CA PHE A 34 2.09 26.78 -0.10
C PHE A 34 2.20 25.71 0.99
N GLY A 35 3.41 25.17 1.21
CA GLY A 35 3.62 24.11 2.21
C GLY A 35 3.32 24.56 3.62
N GLU A 36 3.71 25.79 3.98
CA GLU A 36 3.38 26.38 5.28
C GLU A 36 1.87 26.61 5.44
N SER A 37 1.19 27.05 4.39
CA SER A 37 -0.26 27.23 4.39
C SER A 37 -1.00 25.90 4.52
N LEU A 38 -0.59 24.87 3.77
CA LEU A 38 -1.17 23.53 3.84
C LEU A 38 -0.96 22.92 5.23
N GLN A 39 0.25 23.04 5.79
CA GLN A 39 0.53 22.57 7.14
C GLN A 39 -0.34 23.28 8.19
N GLN A 40 -0.54 24.60 8.05
CA GLN A 40 -1.43 25.33 8.94
C GLN A 40 -2.90 24.86 8.80
N GLN A 41 -3.38 24.62 7.58
CA GLN A 41 -4.73 24.10 7.34
C GLN A 41 -4.93 22.73 8.01
N LEU A 42 -3.98 21.82 7.88
CA LEU A 42 -4.02 20.50 8.55
C LEU A 42 -4.03 20.61 10.08
N ILE A 43 -3.27 21.54 10.65
CA ILE A 43 -3.23 21.79 12.11
C ILE A 43 -4.56 22.36 12.62
N LEU A 44 -5.21 23.21 11.82
CA LEU A 44 -6.44 23.91 12.21
C LEU A 44 -7.71 23.17 11.79
N ALA A 45 -7.58 22.06 11.07
CA ALA A 45 -8.70 21.31 10.51
C ALA A 45 -9.70 20.87 11.59
N GLN A 46 -10.97 20.85 11.21
CA GLN A 46 -12.09 20.38 11.99
C GLN A 46 -12.83 19.28 11.22
N ALA A 47 -13.61 18.47 11.94
CA ALA A 47 -14.42 17.44 11.31
C ALA A 47 -15.39 18.04 10.28
N GLY A 48 -15.39 17.48 9.08
CA GLY A 48 -16.16 17.96 7.93
C GLY A 48 -15.39 18.92 7.02
N ASP A 49 -14.19 19.34 7.39
CA ASP A 49 -13.38 20.22 6.54
C ASP A 49 -12.91 19.51 5.28
N VAL A 50 -12.87 20.28 4.19
CA VAL A 50 -12.25 19.89 2.92
C VAL A 50 -11.05 20.80 2.68
N ILE A 51 -9.87 20.19 2.60
CA ILE A 51 -8.61 20.86 2.28
C ILE A 51 -8.34 20.65 0.79
N GLU A 52 -8.44 21.74 0.02
CA GLU A 52 -8.28 21.72 -1.44
C GLU A 52 -6.81 21.93 -1.84
N ILE A 53 -6.30 21.06 -2.70
CA ILE A 53 -4.97 21.11 -3.30
C ILE A 53 -5.13 21.62 -4.75
N PRO A 54 -4.79 22.89 -5.02
CA PRO A 54 -4.98 23.48 -6.34
C PRO A 54 -4.10 22.80 -7.39
N ALA A 55 -4.47 22.93 -8.67
CA ALA A 55 -3.63 22.46 -9.75
C ALA A 55 -2.22 23.09 -9.71
N GLY A 56 -1.20 22.28 -9.94
CA GLY A 56 0.21 22.63 -9.89
C GLY A 56 1.05 21.52 -9.25
N THR A 57 2.37 21.69 -9.32
CA THR A 57 3.34 20.91 -8.54
C THR A 57 3.80 21.75 -7.37
N HIS A 58 3.54 21.26 -6.16
CA HIS A 58 3.81 21.96 -4.92
C HIS A 58 4.94 21.27 -4.17
N GLU A 59 6.09 21.94 -4.09
CA GLU A 59 7.27 21.41 -3.42
C GLU A 59 7.13 21.49 -1.89
N LEU A 60 7.38 20.37 -1.22
CA LEU A 60 7.28 20.23 0.23
C LEU A 60 8.61 19.73 0.80
N ALA A 61 9.19 20.53 1.71
CA ALA A 61 10.43 20.18 2.40
C ALA A 61 10.20 19.37 3.68
N ARG A 62 8.95 19.16 4.09
CA ARG A 62 8.56 18.49 5.34
C ARG A 62 7.35 17.59 5.10
N GLY A 63 7.33 16.44 5.78
CA GLY A 63 6.15 15.57 5.84
C GLY A 63 4.93 16.28 6.44
N LEU A 64 3.75 15.88 5.99
CA LEU A 64 2.45 16.36 6.45
C LEU A 64 1.86 15.39 7.47
N SER A 65 1.04 15.90 8.39
CA SER A 65 0.29 15.05 9.31
C SER A 65 -1.14 15.52 9.54
N LEU A 66 -2.03 14.57 9.77
CA LEU A 66 -3.43 14.80 10.10
C LEU A 66 -3.86 13.86 11.24
N SER A 67 -4.53 14.41 12.25
CA SER A 67 -5.04 13.64 13.39
C SER A 67 -6.49 13.97 13.74
N VAL A 68 -7.19 14.68 12.85
CA VAL A 68 -8.57 15.10 13.02
C VAL A 68 -9.45 14.24 12.13
N ALA A 69 -10.45 13.59 12.74
CA ALA A 69 -11.40 12.74 12.02
C ALA A 69 -12.35 13.55 11.13
N GLY A 70 -12.86 12.93 10.07
CA GLY A 70 -13.88 13.52 9.20
C GLY A 70 -13.35 14.54 8.19
N VAL A 71 -12.04 14.56 7.94
CA VAL A 71 -11.40 15.52 7.03
C VAL A 71 -11.22 14.90 5.64
N THR A 72 -11.46 15.71 4.61
CA THR A 72 -11.17 15.37 3.22
C THR A 72 -9.98 16.18 2.70
N ILE A 73 -9.01 15.53 2.07
CA ILE A 73 -7.99 16.20 1.25
C ILE A 73 -8.33 15.95 -0.22
N ARG A 74 -8.55 17.00 -1.01
CA ARG A 74 -9.02 16.91 -2.39
C ARG A 74 -8.13 17.69 -3.34
N GLY A 75 -7.74 17.09 -4.47
CA GLY A 75 -7.13 17.79 -5.58
C GLY A 75 -8.03 17.92 -6.81
N GLU A 76 -7.47 18.45 -7.90
CA GLU A 76 -8.15 18.65 -9.18
C GLU A 76 -7.89 17.52 -10.20
N GLY A 77 -7.25 16.43 -9.76
CA GLY A 77 -6.85 15.25 -10.54
C GLY A 77 -5.41 14.84 -10.22
N MET A 78 -5.12 13.53 -10.24
CA MET A 78 -3.79 12.99 -9.93
C MET A 78 -2.66 13.49 -10.86
N ASP A 79 -3.01 13.94 -12.07
CA ASP A 79 -2.05 14.53 -13.02
C ASP A 79 -2.02 16.06 -12.97
N ARG A 80 -2.82 16.67 -12.09
CA ARG A 80 -3.03 18.12 -12.01
C ARG A 80 -2.60 18.70 -10.67
N SER A 81 -2.93 18.05 -9.56
CA SER A 81 -2.57 18.47 -8.21
C SER A 81 -1.50 17.53 -7.67
N VAL A 82 -0.25 17.99 -7.61
CA VAL A 82 0.91 17.18 -7.23
C VAL A 82 1.58 17.76 -5.99
N LEU A 83 1.72 16.96 -4.94
CA LEU A 83 2.56 17.25 -3.78
C LEU A 83 3.92 16.56 -4.00
N SER A 84 4.97 17.33 -4.25
CA SER A 84 6.31 16.80 -4.53
C SER A 84 7.22 16.94 -3.32
N PHE A 85 7.79 15.82 -2.88
CA PHE A 85 8.68 15.72 -1.73
C PHE A 85 10.14 15.52 -2.14
N ARG A 86 10.49 15.82 -3.39
CA ARG A 86 11.84 15.63 -3.95
C ARG A 86 12.97 16.24 -3.10
N ASP A 87 12.69 17.36 -2.45
CA ASP A 87 13.62 18.07 -1.56
C ASP A 87 13.22 17.95 -0.07
N GLN A 88 12.55 16.85 0.31
CA GLN A 88 12.13 16.59 1.69
C GLN A 88 13.36 16.49 2.62
N MET A 89 13.40 17.37 3.62
CA MET A 89 14.47 17.46 4.62
C MET A 89 14.04 16.95 6.00
N GLN A 90 12.74 16.78 6.24
CA GLN A 90 12.21 16.40 7.55
C GLN A 90 10.98 15.48 7.43
N GLY A 91 10.91 14.48 8.31
CA GLY A 91 9.93 13.40 8.25
C GLY A 91 10.34 12.35 7.22
N ALA A 92 9.83 11.13 7.37
CA ALA A 92 9.98 10.08 6.37
C ALA A 92 8.77 10.10 5.42
N GLU A 93 7.57 10.20 6.00
CA GLU A 93 6.33 10.10 5.26
C GLU A 93 5.99 11.39 4.49
N GLY A 94 5.31 11.25 3.36
CA GLY A 94 4.68 12.39 2.67
C GLY A 94 3.47 12.89 3.44
N LEU A 95 2.56 11.97 3.75
CA LEU A 95 1.37 12.22 4.58
C LEU A 95 1.18 11.11 5.60
N LEU A 96 1.19 11.48 6.89
CA LEU A 96 0.85 10.61 8.02
C LEU A 96 -0.55 10.95 8.55
N VAL A 97 -1.44 9.96 8.58
CA VAL A 97 -2.81 10.11 9.07
C VAL A 97 -3.07 9.16 10.24
N ASN A 98 -3.56 9.72 11.35
CA ASN A 98 -4.02 8.98 12.52
C ASN A 98 -5.44 9.48 12.86
N ALA A 99 -6.41 9.16 12.00
CA ALA A 99 -7.75 9.74 12.07
C ALA A 99 -8.79 8.88 11.34
N ASN A 100 -9.99 8.78 11.93
CA ASN A 100 -11.14 8.11 11.32
C ASN A 100 -11.86 8.99 10.30
N ASP A 101 -12.72 8.39 9.48
CA ASP A 101 -13.58 9.07 8.51
C ASP A 101 -12.77 9.98 7.57
N PHE A 102 -11.61 9.47 7.12
CA PHE A 102 -10.65 10.21 6.32
C PHE A 102 -10.85 9.90 4.83
N THR A 103 -10.90 10.96 4.02
CA THR A 103 -10.91 10.84 2.56
C THR A 103 -9.72 11.59 1.96
N ILE A 104 -9.03 10.95 1.02
CA ILE A 104 -8.08 11.60 0.13
C ILE A 104 -8.43 11.28 -1.32
N GLU A 105 -8.52 12.32 -2.16
CA GLU A 105 -8.94 12.12 -3.54
C GLU A 105 -8.36 13.09 -4.57
N ASN A 106 -8.14 12.58 -5.79
CA ASN A 106 -7.80 13.36 -6.98
C ASN A 106 -6.49 14.17 -6.86
N LEU A 107 -5.43 13.61 -6.29
CA LEU A 107 -4.10 14.23 -6.28
C LEU A 107 -2.97 13.19 -6.39
N ALA A 108 -1.74 13.66 -6.56
CA ALA A 108 -0.54 12.85 -6.50
C ALA A 108 0.39 13.24 -5.35
N ILE A 109 1.11 12.25 -4.84
CA ILE A 109 2.24 12.41 -3.92
C ILE A 109 3.47 11.79 -4.58
N GLU A 110 4.54 12.58 -4.72
CA GLU A 110 5.74 12.18 -5.44
C GLU A 110 7.00 12.30 -4.58
N ASP A 111 7.95 11.39 -4.82
CA ASP A 111 9.35 11.49 -4.38
C ASP A 111 9.55 11.65 -2.86
N THR A 112 8.75 10.96 -2.03
CA THR A 112 8.93 10.95 -0.57
C THR A 112 10.17 10.17 -0.16
N VAL A 113 10.80 10.57 0.96
CA VAL A 113 11.97 9.85 1.51
C VAL A 113 11.58 8.45 2.02
N GLY A 114 10.42 8.35 2.65
CA GLY A 114 9.79 7.12 3.12
C GLY A 114 8.41 6.96 2.50
N ASP A 115 7.46 6.43 3.27
CA ASP A 115 6.11 6.10 2.78
C ASP A 115 5.38 7.32 2.20
N ALA A 116 4.67 7.16 1.08
CA ALA A 116 3.98 8.29 0.47
C ALA A 116 2.74 8.69 1.28
N ILE A 117 1.85 7.72 1.57
CA ILE A 117 0.65 7.92 2.41
C ILE A 117 0.58 6.81 3.43
N LYS A 118 0.74 7.14 4.71
CA LYS A 118 0.58 6.21 5.82
C LYS A 118 -0.66 6.57 6.64
N ILE A 119 -1.56 5.60 6.80
CA ILE A 119 -2.80 5.77 7.57
C ILE A 119 -2.80 4.70 8.66
N ASN A 120 -2.66 5.12 9.91
CA ASN A 120 -2.46 4.21 11.03
C ASN A 120 -3.67 4.21 11.96
N GLU A 121 -4.07 3.04 12.45
CA GLU A 121 -5.07 2.89 13.52
C GLU A 121 -6.37 3.67 13.25
N SER A 122 -6.92 3.52 12.04
CA SER A 122 -8.02 4.36 11.54
C SER A 122 -9.19 3.54 11.00
N GLU A 123 -10.39 4.10 11.08
CA GLU A 123 -11.62 3.49 10.58
C GLU A 123 -12.28 4.38 9.51
N ASN A 124 -12.91 3.77 8.51
CA ASN A 124 -13.62 4.43 7.41
C ASN A 124 -12.69 5.30 6.56
N ILE A 125 -11.82 4.63 5.80
CA ILE A 125 -10.81 5.27 4.96
C ILE A 125 -11.25 5.20 3.50
N VAL A 126 -11.18 6.34 2.79
CA VAL A 126 -11.41 6.41 1.35
C VAL A 126 -10.21 7.03 0.65
N ILE A 127 -9.62 6.27 -0.26
CA ILE A 127 -8.55 6.72 -1.16
C ILE A 127 -9.06 6.59 -2.58
N ARG A 128 -9.29 7.72 -3.26
CA ARG A 128 -9.94 7.74 -4.57
C ARG A 128 -9.14 8.52 -5.61
N ASN A 129 -8.77 7.89 -6.71
CA ASN A 129 -8.01 8.55 -7.79
C ASN A 129 -6.74 9.25 -7.26
N VAL A 130 -5.97 8.56 -6.43
CA VAL A 130 -4.71 9.07 -5.87
C VAL A 130 -3.53 8.35 -6.53
N ARG A 131 -2.52 9.12 -6.93
CA ARG A 131 -1.25 8.56 -7.43
C ARG A 131 -0.13 8.72 -6.40
N THR A 132 0.63 7.66 -6.17
CA THR A 132 1.91 7.71 -5.45
C THR A 132 3.03 7.27 -6.39
N GLU A 133 4.12 8.03 -6.45
CA GLU A 133 5.19 7.74 -7.42
C GLU A 133 6.58 8.17 -6.93
N TRP A 134 7.56 7.28 -7.08
CA TRP A 134 8.97 7.65 -7.09
C TRP A 134 9.42 7.85 -8.54
N THR A 135 9.51 9.12 -8.94
CA THR A 135 9.68 9.53 -10.35
C THR A 135 11.05 9.17 -10.92
N GLY A 136 12.00 8.81 -10.06
CA GLY A 136 13.31 8.25 -10.43
C GLY A 136 13.26 6.79 -10.92
N GLY A 137 12.10 6.13 -10.82
CA GLY A 137 11.92 4.71 -11.11
C GLY A 137 12.36 3.79 -9.97
N PRO A 138 12.32 2.47 -10.18
CA PRO A 138 12.69 1.47 -9.17
C PRO A 138 14.07 1.71 -8.55
N SER A 139 14.11 1.85 -7.22
CA SER A 139 15.34 1.97 -6.44
C SER A 139 15.12 1.48 -5.02
N SER A 140 16.13 0.80 -4.46
CA SER A 140 16.11 0.35 -3.06
C SER A 140 16.18 1.50 -2.04
N THR A 141 16.34 2.75 -2.51
CA THR A 141 16.32 3.96 -1.68
C THR A 141 14.99 4.71 -1.74
N ASN A 142 14.02 4.20 -2.51
CA ASN A 142 12.68 4.76 -2.52
C ASN A 142 12.00 4.45 -1.18
N GLY A 143 10.88 5.12 -0.92
CA GLY A 143 10.05 4.78 0.22
C GLY A 143 9.47 3.38 0.07
N ALA A 144 9.22 2.75 1.22
CA ALA A 144 8.74 1.37 1.27
C ALA A 144 7.34 1.27 0.66
N TYR A 145 6.40 2.10 1.12
CA TYR A 145 5.00 1.95 0.74
C TYR A 145 4.42 3.18 0.06
N GLY A 146 3.74 2.97 -1.06
CA GLY A 146 2.99 4.03 -1.74
C GLY A 146 1.74 4.41 -0.95
N ILE A 147 0.75 3.52 -0.96
CA ILE A 147 -0.48 3.64 -0.16
C ILE A 147 -0.40 2.63 0.98
N TYR A 148 -0.49 3.09 2.23
CA TYR A 148 -0.21 2.29 3.42
C TYR A 148 -1.22 2.51 4.56
N PRO A 149 -2.48 2.07 4.42
CA PRO A 149 -3.34 1.81 5.57
C PRO A 149 -2.85 0.60 6.37
N VAL A 150 -2.81 0.74 7.69
CA VAL A 150 -2.38 -0.32 8.61
C VAL A 150 -3.14 -0.25 9.92
N GLN A 151 -3.40 -1.42 10.51
CA GLN A 151 -4.16 -1.54 11.77
C GLN A 151 -5.53 -0.84 11.68
N SER A 152 -6.19 -0.95 10.54
CA SER A 152 -7.32 -0.12 10.17
C SER A 152 -8.53 -0.95 9.74
N SER A 153 -9.70 -0.32 9.67
CA SER A 153 -10.94 -0.99 9.25
C SER A 153 -11.77 -0.18 8.26
N ASN A 154 -12.55 -0.87 7.44
CA ASN A 154 -13.42 -0.29 6.43
C ASN A 154 -12.66 0.61 5.44
N ILE A 155 -11.86 -0.02 4.59
CA ILE A 155 -10.92 0.66 3.70
C ILE A 155 -11.41 0.53 2.26
N LEU A 156 -11.58 1.66 1.58
CA LEU A 156 -11.80 1.73 0.14
C LEU A 156 -10.58 2.36 -0.55
N ILE A 157 -9.95 1.61 -1.44
CA ILE A 157 -8.96 2.10 -2.40
C ILE A 157 -9.54 1.91 -3.80
N ASP A 158 -9.86 3.01 -4.49
CA ASP A 158 -10.56 3.00 -5.78
C ASP A 158 -9.89 3.92 -6.79
N GLY A 159 -9.43 3.37 -7.92
CA GLY A 159 -8.78 4.18 -8.96
C GLY A 159 -7.38 4.66 -8.60
N ALA A 160 -6.70 4.03 -7.64
CA ALA A 160 -5.37 4.43 -7.21
C ALA A 160 -4.29 4.03 -8.23
N VAL A 161 -3.17 4.76 -8.25
CA VAL A 161 -1.99 4.44 -9.04
C VAL A 161 -0.76 4.45 -8.12
N ALA A 162 0.01 3.36 -8.08
CA ALA A 162 1.22 3.30 -7.25
C ALA A 162 2.43 2.81 -8.06
N ILE A 163 3.50 3.61 -8.05
CA ILE A 163 4.66 3.42 -8.94
C ILE A 163 5.99 3.57 -8.20
N GLY A 164 6.85 2.56 -8.29
CA GLY A 164 8.25 2.66 -7.86
C GLY A 164 8.51 2.42 -6.37
N ALA A 165 7.55 1.91 -5.59
CA ALA A 165 7.74 1.62 -4.17
C ALA A 165 8.79 0.53 -3.95
N SER A 166 9.70 0.71 -2.99
CA SER A 166 10.74 -0.28 -2.67
C SER A 166 10.22 -1.48 -1.89
N ASP A 167 8.97 -1.44 -1.46
CA ASP A 167 8.24 -2.56 -0.88
C ASP A 167 6.94 -2.72 -1.70
N ALA A 168 5.79 -2.36 -1.16
CA ALA A 168 4.50 -2.45 -1.86
C ALA A 168 3.99 -1.10 -2.39
N GLY A 169 3.52 -1.09 -3.64
CA GLY A 169 2.85 0.07 -4.23
C GLY A 169 1.56 0.40 -3.48
N ILE A 170 0.67 -0.58 -3.40
CA ILE A 170 -0.55 -0.52 -2.56
C ILE A 170 -0.42 -1.60 -1.49
N TYR A 171 -0.29 -1.20 -0.25
CA TYR A 171 -0.17 -2.09 0.90
C TYR A 171 -1.37 -1.91 1.82
N VAL A 172 -1.99 -3.00 2.26
CA VAL A 172 -2.99 -2.98 3.32
C VAL A 172 -2.62 -4.05 4.35
N GLY A 173 -2.18 -3.60 5.53
CA GLY A 173 -1.64 -4.49 6.57
C GLY A 173 -2.49 -4.52 7.83
N GLN A 174 -2.55 -5.67 8.50
CA GLN A 174 -3.14 -5.80 9.84
C GLN A 174 -4.56 -5.22 9.94
N SER A 175 -5.36 -5.32 8.87
CA SER A 175 -6.60 -4.56 8.69
C SER A 175 -7.79 -5.46 8.38
N THR A 176 -9.00 -4.89 8.38
CA THR A 176 -10.22 -5.67 8.11
C THR A 176 -11.27 -4.90 7.29
N ASN A 177 -12.08 -5.62 6.50
CA ASN A 177 -13.06 -5.07 5.57
C ASN A 177 -12.42 -4.11 4.55
N ILE A 178 -11.76 -4.71 3.56
CA ILE A 178 -10.90 -4.00 2.61
C ILE A 178 -11.45 -4.16 1.21
N ILE A 179 -11.48 -3.08 0.44
CA ILE A 179 -11.74 -3.10 -1.00
C ILE A 179 -10.60 -2.37 -1.70
N VAL A 180 -9.88 -3.07 -2.57
CA VAL A 180 -8.91 -2.49 -3.52
C VAL A 180 -9.40 -2.77 -4.93
N ARG A 181 -9.79 -1.72 -5.65
CA ARG A 181 -10.36 -1.88 -7.00
C ARG A 181 -9.97 -0.82 -8.00
N ASN A 182 -10.13 -1.14 -9.27
CA ASN A 182 -9.92 -0.24 -10.40
C ASN A 182 -8.54 0.45 -10.37
N SER A 183 -7.56 -0.14 -9.67
CA SER A 183 -6.28 0.48 -9.36
C SER A 183 -5.17 -0.10 -10.23
N ARG A 184 -4.06 0.64 -10.36
CA ARG A 184 -2.87 0.23 -11.11
C ARG A 184 -1.65 0.27 -10.21
N ALA A 185 -0.95 -0.85 -10.12
CA ALA A 185 0.34 -0.93 -9.45
C ALA A 185 1.40 -1.39 -10.45
N GLU A 186 2.45 -0.58 -10.65
CA GLU A 186 3.53 -0.91 -11.57
C GLU A 186 4.91 -0.48 -11.08
N TYR A 187 5.95 -1.22 -11.46
CA TYR A 187 7.34 -0.93 -11.09
C TYR A 187 7.62 -0.91 -9.58
N ASN A 188 6.82 -1.60 -8.77
CA ASN A 188 7.04 -1.81 -7.35
C ASN A 188 7.74 -3.16 -7.09
N VAL A 189 8.19 -3.42 -5.86
CA VAL A 189 8.55 -4.80 -5.50
C VAL A 189 7.27 -5.63 -5.46
N ALA A 190 6.34 -5.32 -4.56
CA ALA A 190 4.99 -5.85 -4.58
C ALA A 190 4.04 -4.83 -5.23
N GLY A 191 3.25 -5.24 -6.22
CA GLY A 191 2.24 -4.36 -6.80
C GLY A 191 1.16 -4.00 -5.77
N ILE A 192 0.40 -5.02 -5.37
CA ILE A 192 -0.61 -4.93 -4.31
C ILE A 192 -0.30 -5.98 -3.25
N GLU A 193 -0.30 -5.59 -1.99
CA GLU A 193 -0.07 -6.50 -0.86
C GLU A 193 -1.19 -6.39 0.17
N ILE A 194 -1.76 -7.55 0.53
CA ILE A 194 -2.69 -7.72 1.65
C ILE A 194 -1.97 -8.55 2.71
N GLU A 195 -1.50 -7.90 3.78
CA GLU A 195 -0.68 -8.52 4.82
C GLU A 195 -1.47 -8.65 6.12
N ASN A 196 -1.47 -9.83 6.76
CA ASN A 196 -2.05 -10.06 8.08
C ASN A 196 -3.47 -9.49 8.25
N SER A 197 -4.25 -9.53 7.17
CA SER A 197 -5.53 -8.84 7.06
C SER A 197 -6.68 -9.82 6.82
N THR A 198 -7.89 -9.38 7.15
CA THR A 198 -9.09 -10.21 7.04
C THR A 198 -10.18 -9.56 6.20
N PHE A 199 -10.90 -10.36 5.42
CA PHE A 199 -12.07 -9.88 4.66
C PHE A 199 -11.69 -8.79 3.64
N ALA A 200 -11.03 -9.20 2.56
CA ALA A 200 -10.54 -8.30 1.52
C ALA A 200 -11.05 -8.69 0.12
N ASP A 201 -11.48 -7.69 -0.65
CA ASP A 201 -11.77 -7.79 -2.08
C ASP A 201 -10.71 -7.03 -2.87
N VAL A 202 -9.94 -7.73 -3.69
CA VAL A 202 -8.91 -7.17 -4.59
C VAL A 202 -9.31 -7.47 -6.03
N TYR A 203 -9.91 -6.50 -6.73
CA TYR A 203 -10.48 -6.77 -8.06
C TYR A 203 -10.45 -5.64 -9.08
N ASN A 204 -10.55 -5.99 -10.36
CA ASN A 204 -10.47 -5.04 -11.48
C ASN A 204 -9.18 -4.19 -11.45
N ASN A 205 -8.10 -4.72 -10.89
CA ASN A 205 -6.81 -4.02 -10.84
C ASN A 205 -5.89 -4.45 -11.97
N ILE A 206 -4.91 -3.59 -12.26
CA ILE A 206 -3.79 -3.88 -13.16
C ILE A 206 -2.52 -3.94 -12.31
N ALA A 207 -1.99 -5.14 -12.10
CA ALA A 207 -0.70 -5.37 -11.45
C ALA A 207 0.32 -5.78 -12.51
N THR A 208 1.15 -4.85 -12.96
CA THR A 208 2.06 -5.09 -14.09
C THR A 208 3.45 -4.54 -13.88
N ASN A 209 4.48 -5.21 -14.41
CA ASN A 209 5.87 -4.78 -14.30
C ASN A 209 6.32 -4.55 -12.85
N ASN A 210 5.80 -5.32 -11.88
CA ASN A 210 6.35 -5.36 -10.51
C ASN A 210 7.38 -6.50 -10.39
N THR A 211 7.94 -6.72 -9.21
CA THR A 211 8.66 -7.99 -8.92
C THR A 211 7.67 -9.12 -8.67
N GLY A 212 6.68 -8.85 -7.82
CA GLY A 212 5.50 -9.65 -7.58
C GLY A 212 4.23 -8.83 -7.87
N GLY A 213 3.26 -9.41 -8.58
CA GLY A 213 2.03 -8.70 -8.95
C GLY A 213 1.13 -8.41 -7.76
N ILE A 214 0.53 -9.47 -7.19
CA ILE A 214 -0.33 -9.38 -6.00
C ILE A 214 0.21 -10.35 -4.94
N LEU A 215 0.32 -9.91 -3.70
CA LEU A 215 0.77 -10.70 -2.56
C LEU A 215 -0.33 -10.76 -1.49
N VAL A 216 -0.60 -11.95 -0.96
CA VAL A 216 -1.55 -12.18 0.13
C VAL A 216 -0.83 -12.94 1.22
N PHE A 217 -0.31 -12.21 2.21
CA PHE A 217 0.66 -12.71 3.18
C PHE A 217 0.07 -12.75 4.59
N ASP A 218 0.39 -13.79 5.35
CA ASP A 218 0.31 -13.78 6.82
C ASP A 218 1.71 -14.05 7.38
N LEU A 219 2.18 -13.16 8.25
CA LEU A 219 3.54 -13.16 8.80
C LEU A 219 3.52 -13.29 10.33
N PRO A 220 4.54 -13.94 10.93
CA PRO A 220 4.64 -14.08 12.39
C PRO A 220 5.02 -12.76 13.07
N ASN A 221 4.87 -12.72 14.39
CA ASN A 221 5.36 -11.63 15.26
C ASN A 221 4.72 -10.26 15.00
N LEU A 222 3.54 -10.23 14.38
CA LEU A 222 2.76 -9.01 14.18
C LEU A 222 1.59 -8.91 15.18
N PRO A 223 1.15 -7.68 15.51
CA PRO A 223 0.01 -7.44 16.41
C PRO A 223 -1.31 -8.09 15.95
N VAL A 224 -1.53 -8.16 14.64
CA VAL A 224 -2.66 -8.85 14.02
C VAL A 224 -2.12 -10.04 13.24
N GLN A 225 -2.76 -11.19 13.39
CA GLN A 225 -2.38 -12.47 12.77
C GLN A 225 -3.64 -13.21 12.32
N GLY A 226 -3.46 -14.26 11.52
CA GLY A 226 -4.56 -15.07 11.01
C GLY A 226 -5.25 -14.38 9.85
N GLY A 227 -4.44 -13.92 8.89
CA GLY A 227 -4.92 -13.40 7.62
C GLY A 227 -5.83 -14.42 6.93
N ARG A 228 -7.01 -13.96 6.52
CA ARG A 228 -8.00 -14.84 5.90
C ARG A 228 -9.10 -14.13 5.13
N ASN A 229 -9.86 -14.91 4.36
CA ASN A 229 -11.07 -14.44 3.66
C ASN A 229 -10.77 -13.35 2.62
N THR A 230 -9.68 -13.52 1.86
CA THR A 230 -9.32 -12.60 0.77
C THR A 230 -9.78 -13.17 -0.56
N ARG A 231 -10.45 -12.35 -1.36
CA ARG A 231 -10.88 -12.65 -2.73
C ARG A 231 -10.05 -11.82 -3.71
N VAL A 232 -9.32 -12.48 -4.60
CA VAL A 232 -8.51 -11.85 -5.65
C VAL A 232 -9.15 -12.20 -6.99
N PHE A 233 -9.82 -11.24 -7.64
CA PHE A 233 -10.60 -11.56 -8.83
C PHE A 233 -10.65 -10.50 -9.92
N ASP A 234 -10.87 -10.91 -11.16
CA ASP A 234 -10.99 -10.01 -12.32
C ASP A 234 -9.80 -9.03 -12.46
N ASN A 235 -8.59 -9.41 -12.02
CA ASN A 235 -7.38 -8.61 -12.17
C ASN A 235 -6.59 -9.00 -13.42
N GLN A 236 -5.86 -8.03 -13.97
CA GLN A 236 -4.82 -8.26 -14.97
C GLN A 236 -3.45 -8.29 -14.28
N ILE A 237 -2.84 -9.48 -14.22
CA ILE A 237 -1.59 -9.73 -13.47
C ILE A 237 -0.51 -10.15 -14.47
N THR A 238 0.18 -9.15 -15.03
CA THR A 238 0.95 -9.34 -16.28
C THR A 238 2.37 -8.81 -16.22
N ASN A 239 3.33 -9.57 -16.74
CA ASN A 239 4.72 -9.17 -16.91
C ASN A 239 5.39 -8.67 -15.61
N ASN A 240 5.07 -9.25 -14.45
CA ASN A 240 5.69 -8.86 -13.18
C ASN A 240 7.12 -9.40 -13.07
N ASN A 241 8.03 -8.85 -13.90
CA ASN A 241 9.40 -9.34 -14.10
C ASN A 241 10.45 -8.27 -13.77
N VAL A 242 10.09 -7.19 -13.08
CA VAL A 242 11.07 -6.21 -12.60
C VAL A 242 11.90 -6.86 -11.51
N LYS A 243 13.22 -6.71 -11.60
CA LYS A 243 14.15 -7.28 -10.63
C LYS A 243 13.80 -6.77 -9.23
N ASN A 244 13.74 -7.67 -8.25
CA ASN A 244 13.58 -7.31 -6.84
C ASN A 244 14.61 -6.26 -6.40
N PHE A 245 14.11 -5.16 -5.85
CA PHE A 245 14.91 -4.02 -5.39
C PHE A 245 14.57 -3.63 -3.94
N ALA A 246 13.97 -4.54 -3.18
CA ALA A 246 13.68 -4.32 -1.78
C ALA A 246 14.96 -4.05 -0.99
N PRO A 247 14.90 -3.19 0.05
CA PRO A 247 16.00 -3.05 0.99
C PRO A 247 16.38 -4.41 1.60
N GLU A 248 17.68 -4.61 1.83
CA GLU A 248 18.21 -5.84 2.41
C GLU A 248 17.57 -6.11 3.79
N GLY A 249 17.08 -7.33 3.99
CA GLY A 249 16.42 -7.77 5.23
C GLY A 249 14.90 -7.75 5.18
N ASN A 250 14.28 -6.94 4.30
CA ASN A 250 12.83 -6.97 4.10
C ASN A 250 12.39 -8.34 3.57
N ILE A 251 11.27 -8.85 4.06
CA ILE A 251 10.75 -10.17 3.66
C ILE A 251 10.28 -10.17 2.21
N VAL A 252 9.72 -9.07 1.70
CA VAL A 252 9.35 -8.93 0.29
C VAL A 252 10.57 -9.09 -0.65
N GLY A 253 11.79 -8.89 -0.13
CA GLY A 253 13.04 -9.16 -0.83
C GLY A 253 13.25 -10.63 -1.20
N GLU A 254 12.47 -11.54 -0.62
CA GLU A 254 12.50 -12.98 -0.89
C GLU A 254 11.47 -13.40 -1.95
N VAL A 255 10.61 -12.49 -2.38
CA VAL A 255 9.67 -12.75 -3.47
C VAL A 255 10.47 -12.93 -4.76
N PRO A 256 10.35 -14.09 -5.44
CA PRO A 256 11.03 -14.31 -6.70
C PRO A 256 10.57 -13.29 -7.74
N THR A 257 11.52 -12.68 -8.45
CA THR A 257 11.20 -11.88 -9.65
C THR A 257 10.40 -12.73 -10.62
N GLY A 258 9.30 -12.22 -11.19
CA GLY A 258 8.46 -13.01 -12.08
C GLY A 258 7.30 -13.69 -11.39
N SER A 259 6.88 -13.23 -10.21
CA SER A 259 5.74 -13.81 -9.48
C SER A 259 4.45 -13.08 -9.85
N GLY A 260 3.43 -13.79 -10.32
CA GLY A 260 2.11 -13.21 -10.61
C GLY A 260 1.34 -12.92 -9.33
N LEU A 261 0.80 -13.96 -8.71
CA LEU A 261 0.15 -13.95 -7.40
C LEU A 261 0.92 -14.87 -6.43
N MET A 262 1.14 -14.43 -5.20
CA MET A 262 1.71 -15.27 -4.15
C MET A 262 0.83 -15.25 -2.90
N VAL A 263 0.43 -16.44 -2.44
CA VAL A 263 -0.27 -16.66 -1.18
C VAL A 263 0.72 -17.29 -0.20
N LEU A 264 1.01 -16.59 0.90
CA LEU A 264 1.95 -17.01 1.93
C LEU A 264 1.21 -17.22 3.25
N ALA A 265 1.15 -18.48 3.70
CA ALA A 265 0.61 -18.88 5.01
C ALA A 265 -0.77 -18.28 5.35
N ASN A 266 -1.64 -18.13 4.35
CA ASN A 266 -2.94 -17.47 4.52
C ASN A 266 -4.09 -18.45 4.36
N ASP A 267 -5.23 -18.14 4.98
CA ASP A 267 -6.37 -19.04 5.04
C ASP A 267 -7.58 -18.54 4.27
N SER A 268 -8.36 -19.45 3.67
CA SER A 268 -9.61 -19.11 3.01
C SER A 268 -9.41 -18.02 1.96
N ILE A 269 -8.65 -18.34 0.91
CA ILE A 269 -8.38 -17.44 -0.21
C ILE A 269 -9.12 -17.92 -1.45
N GLU A 270 -9.79 -17.01 -2.14
CA GLU A 270 -10.49 -17.31 -3.39
C GLU A 270 -9.86 -16.49 -4.52
N VAL A 271 -9.37 -17.16 -5.56
CA VAL A 271 -8.68 -16.55 -6.70
C VAL A 271 -9.43 -16.91 -7.98
N PHE A 272 -10.09 -15.94 -8.61
CA PHE A 272 -10.94 -16.25 -9.76
C PHE A 272 -11.09 -15.17 -10.82
N GLY A 273 -11.36 -15.55 -12.06
CA GLY A 273 -11.59 -14.58 -13.15
C GLY A 273 -10.37 -13.73 -13.51
N ASN A 274 -9.19 -14.01 -12.96
CA ASN A 274 -7.99 -13.23 -13.25
C ASN A 274 -7.36 -13.65 -14.59
N GLU A 275 -6.64 -12.71 -15.20
CA GLU A 275 -5.79 -12.93 -16.37
C GLU A 275 -4.32 -12.87 -15.94
N PHE A 276 -3.62 -14.01 -16.05
CA PHE A 276 -2.18 -14.12 -15.78
C PHE A 276 -1.40 -14.24 -17.07
N VAL A 277 -0.45 -13.32 -17.30
CA VAL A 277 0.33 -13.29 -18.54
C VAL A 277 1.81 -13.03 -18.29
N ASN A 278 2.66 -13.94 -18.76
CA ASN A 278 4.12 -13.77 -18.83
C ASN A 278 4.80 -13.38 -17.50
N ASN A 279 4.42 -13.99 -16.38
CA ASN A 279 5.17 -13.88 -15.12
C ASN A 279 6.30 -14.94 -15.12
N ASP A 280 7.56 -14.48 -15.11
CA ASP A 280 8.73 -15.29 -15.49
C ASP A 280 9.02 -16.48 -14.55
N SER A 281 8.69 -16.35 -13.26
CA SER A 281 8.87 -17.42 -12.27
C SER A 281 7.66 -18.34 -12.18
N THR A 282 6.47 -17.78 -11.93
CA THR A 282 5.21 -18.52 -11.91
C THR A 282 4.02 -17.55 -11.93
N ASN A 283 2.87 -18.01 -12.43
CA ASN A 283 1.64 -17.22 -12.43
C ASN A 283 0.99 -17.19 -11.05
N ILE A 284 0.91 -18.32 -10.35
CA ILE A 284 0.43 -18.40 -8.96
C ILE A 284 1.39 -19.25 -8.13
N MET A 285 1.73 -18.77 -6.93
CA MET A 285 2.49 -19.49 -5.92
C MET A 285 1.70 -19.58 -4.62
N ILE A 286 1.60 -20.78 -4.06
CA ILE A 286 1.00 -21.06 -2.75
C ILE A 286 2.09 -21.67 -1.89
N VAL A 287 2.44 -21.00 -0.80
CA VAL A 287 3.56 -21.42 0.05
C VAL A 287 3.22 -21.29 1.52
N SER A 288 3.79 -22.18 2.32
CA SER A 288 3.92 -22.03 3.77
C SER A 288 5.04 -21.07 4.12
N TYR A 289 5.01 -20.54 5.34
CA TYR A 289 6.09 -19.69 5.86
C TYR A 289 7.43 -20.42 5.96
N PHE A 290 7.41 -21.75 6.09
CA PHE A 290 8.63 -22.56 6.17
C PHE A 290 9.53 -22.42 4.93
N ILE A 291 8.96 -22.09 3.77
CA ILE A 291 9.74 -21.89 2.53
C ILE A 291 10.74 -20.73 2.64
N THR A 292 10.48 -19.77 3.55
CA THR A 292 11.34 -18.60 3.77
C THR A 292 12.63 -18.95 4.52
N GLU A 293 12.66 -20.11 5.19
CA GLU A 293 13.70 -20.52 6.14
C GLU A 293 13.96 -19.52 7.28
N ARG A 294 13.12 -18.49 7.42
CA ARG A 294 13.25 -17.50 8.48
C ARG A 294 12.82 -18.11 9.82
N PRO A 295 13.62 -17.92 10.88
CA PRO A 295 13.20 -18.34 12.21
C PRO A 295 12.01 -17.50 12.67
N PHE A 296 11.07 -18.15 13.35
CA PHE A 296 10.00 -17.51 14.08
C PHE A 296 9.76 -18.26 15.40
N ASP A 297 9.36 -17.54 16.44
CA ASP A 297 9.11 -18.07 17.78
C ASP A 297 7.72 -17.70 18.32
N ASP A 298 6.82 -17.31 17.41
CA ASP A 298 5.44 -16.96 17.73
C ASP A 298 4.57 -18.21 17.93
N PRO A 299 4.09 -18.49 19.16
CA PRO A 299 3.28 -19.67 19.43
C PRO A 299 1.86 -19.59 18.89
N ASN A 300 1.41 -18.39 18.45
CA ASN A 300 0.07 -18.18 17.92
C ASN A 300 0.04 -18.12 16.39
N TYR A 301 1.21 -18.13 15.74
CA TYR A 301 1.30 -18.03 14.31
C TYR A 301 1.00 -19.37 13.63
N ASP A 302 0.15 -19.32 12.60
CA ASP A 302 -0.11 -20.43 11.71
C ASP A 302 0.75 -20.27 10.44
N PRO A 303 1.76 -21.13 10.20
CA PRO A 303 2.64 -21.00 9.05
C PRO A 303 2.09 -21.69 7.79
N PHE A 304 0.89 -22.27 7.82
CA PHE A 304 0.35 -23.10 6.74
C PHE A 304 -0.72 -22.36 5.93
N PRO A 305 -0.77 -22.52 4.59
CA PRO A 305 -1.91 -22.08 3.82
C PRO A 305 -3.04 -23.12 3.90
N GLU A 306 -4.29 -22.69 4.09
CA GLU A 306 -5.46 -23.59 4.13
C GLU A 306 -6.67 -23.02 3.38
N GLY A 307 -7.49 -23.89 2.79
CA GLY A 307 -8.73 -23.45 2.12
C GLY A 307 -8.53 -22.51 0.94
N ILE A 308 -7.48 -22.71 0.15
CA ILE A 308 -7.19 -21.94 -1.07
C ILE A 308 -8.04 -22.48 -2.22
N TYR A 309 -8.81 -21.62 -2.86
CA TYR A 309 -9.66 -21.97 -3.99
C TYR A 309 -9.28 -21.15 -5.22
N ILE A 310 -8.74 -21.80 -6.25
CA ILE A 310 -8.32 -21.16 -7.48
C ILE A 310 -9.21 -21.68 -8.60
N HIS A 311 -9.99 -20.79 -9.22
CA HIS A 311 -10.91 -21.22 -10.27
C HIS A 311 -11.23 -20.18 -11.32
N ASP A 312 -11.61 -20.62 -12.52
CA ASP A 312 -12.03 -19.73 -13.61
C ASP A 312 -11.00 -18.64 -13.97
N ASN A 313 -9.70 -18.91 -13.78
CA ASN A 313 -8.61 -18.01 -14.20
C ASN A 313 -8.08 -18.41 -15.58
N SER A 314 -7.51 -17.45 -16.29
CA SER A 314 -6.86 -17.66 -17.58
C SER A 314 -5.35 -17.44 -17.48
N PHE A 315 -4.59 -18.25 -18.21
CA PHE A 315 -3.13 -18.28 -18.16
C PHE A 315 -2.54 -18.25 -19.56
N SER A 316 -1.58 -17.36 -19.79
CA SER A 316 -0.86 -17.29 -21.06
C SER A 316 0.63 -16.98 -20.85
N GLY A 317 1.47 -18.00 -21.05
CA GLY A 317 2.92 -17.89 -20.86
C GLY A 317 3.32 -17.77 -19.39
N GLY A 318 4.61 -17.55 -19.16
CA GLY A 318 5.20 -17.54 -17.82
C GLY A 318 6.11 -18.76 -17.56
N GLY A 319 6.74 -18.77 -16.37
CA GLY A 319 7.57 -19.86 -15.88
C GLY A 319 8.86 -20.11 -16.68
N ALA A 320 9.26 -19.21 -17.57
CA ALA A 320 10.38 -19.39 -18.48
C ALA A 320 11.74 -19.01 -17.87
N ARG A 321 11.76 -18.21 -16.80
CA ARG A 321 12.97 -17.67 -16.17
C ARG A 321 12.79 -17.55 -14.64
N PRO A 322 12.72 -18.68 -13.92
CA PRO A 322 12.53 -18.67 -12.48
C PRO A 322 13.68 -18.01 -11.72
N ASP A 323 13.31 -17.25 -10.68
CA ASP A 323 14.22 -16.52 -9.78
C ASP A 323 14.24 -17.12 -8.37
N SER A 324 14.31 -18.46 -8.29
CA SER A 324 14.57 -19.18 -7.04
C SER A 324 15.30 -20.50 -7.30
N GLU A 325 16.11 -20.97 -6.34
CA GLU A 325 16.86 -22.21 -6.50
C GLU A 325 15.94 -23.44 -6.72
N PRO A 326 14.86 -23.66 -5.93
CA PRO A 326 13.98 -24.81 -6.14
C PRO A 326 13.32 -24.84 -7.53
N LEU A 327 12.86 -23.69 -8.01
CA LEU A 327 12.25 -23.59 -9.34
C LEU A 327 13.30 -23.78 -10.45
N ASN A 328 14.50 -23.23 -10.29
CA ASN A 328 15.59 -23.45 -11.24
C ASN A 328 15.98 -24.93 -11.34
N LEU A 329 16.01 -25.66 -10.23
CA LEU A 329 16.26 -27.10 -10.21
C LEU A 329 15.12 -27.88 -10.86
N LEU A 330 13.85 -27.52 -10.58
CA LEU A 330 12.68 -28.12 -11.21
C LEU A 330 12.68 -27.96 -12.73
N MET A 331 12.97 -26.75 -13.22
CA MET A 331 13.08 -26.45 -14.65
C MET A 331 14.23 -27.25 -15.30
N GLN A 332 15.39 -27.33 -14.65
CA GLN A 332 16.52 -28.12 -15.14
C GLN A 332 16.21 -29.63 -15.22
N ALA A 333 15.52 -30.16 -14.21
CA ALA A 333 15.19 -31.58 -14.13
C ALA A 333 14.07 -31.98 -15.11
N SER A 334 13.05 -31.15 -15.28
CA SER A 334 11.92 -31.40 -16.18
C SER A 334 12.20 -31.03 -17.64
N GLY A 335 13.09 -30.07 -17.88
CA GLY A 335 13.32 -29.48 -19.21
C GLY A 335 12.10 -28.73 -19.76
N GLN A 336 11.18 -28.31 -18.89
CA GLN A 336 9.96 -27.56 -19.22
C GLN A 336 9.93 -26.24 -18.42
N ASN A 337 9.11 -25.29 -18.85
CA ASN A 337 8.81 -24.10 -18.05
C ASN A 337 8.18 -24.50 -16.71
N ILE A 338 8.31 -23.62 -15.71
CA ILE A 338 7.58 -23.76 -14.45
C ILE A 338 6.07 -23.74 -14.71
N PRO A 339 5.30 -24.65 -14.10
CA PRO A 339 3.85 -24.65 -14.23
C PRO A 339 3.16 -23.37 -13.75
N ASP A 340 1.94 -23.14 -14.23
CA ASP A 340 1.15 -21.94 -13.92
C ASP A 340 0.85 -21.81 -12.42
N ILE A 341 0.54 -22.93 -11.78
CA ILE A 341 0.20 -23.00 -10.37
C ILE A 341 1.24 -23.85 -9.65
N VAL A 342 1.95 -23.22 -8.71
CA VAL A 342 2.99 -23.85 -7.89
C VAL A 342 2.51 -23.89 -6.45
N TRP A 343 2.47 -25.07 -5.85
CA TRP A 343 2.29 -25.24 -4.41
C TRP A 343 3.56 -25.83 -3.79
N ASP A 344 4.01 -25.31 -2.65
CA ASP A 344 5.20 -25.85 -1.97
C ASP A 344 5.01 -27.28 -1.45
N GLY A 345 3.78 -27.71 -1.21
CA GLY A 345 3.44 -29.03 -0.69
C GLY A 345 3.47 -29.14 0.82
N VAL A 346 3.79 -28.07 1.53
CA VAL A 346 3.77 -28.03 2.99
C VAL A 346 2.33 -27.82 3.46
N LYS A 347 1.91 -28.61 4.45
CA LYS A 347 0.54 -28.60 4.94
C LYS A 347 0.46 -28.81 6.44
N LEU A 348 -0.61 -28.29 7.04
CA LEU A 348 -0.94 -28.53 8.43
C LEU A 348 -1.10 -30.06 8.67
N PRO A 349 -0.45 -30.65 9.69
CA PRO A 349 -0.55 -32.09 9.96
C PRO A 349 -2.00 -32.54 10.18
N GLY A 350 -2.40 -33.60 9.46
CA GLY A 350 -3.75 -34.17 9.55
C GLY A 350 -4.74 -33.66 8.51
N LYS A 351 -4.37 -32.62 7.73
CA LYS A 351 -5.18 -32.11 6.61
C LYS A 351 -4.95 -32.88 5.31
N ALA A 352 -6.03 -33.12 4.57
CA ALA A 352 -6.02 -33.63 3.21
C ALA A 352 -5.71 -32.51 2.20
N GLY A 353 -5.25 -32.86 1.00
CA GLY A 353 -4.88 -31.88 -0.04
C GLY A 353 -6.04 -30.97 -0.46
N GLU A 354 -7.25 -31.52 -0.54
CA GLU A 354 -8.50 -30.80 -0.83
C GLU A 354 -8.95 -29.84 0.29
N GLU A 355 -8.44 -30.00 1.51
CA GLU A 355 -8.66 -29.02 2.59
C GLU A 355 -7.69 -27.84 2.50
N ILE A 356 -6.60 -27.99 1.74
CA ILE A 356 -5.56 -26.98 1.55
C ILE A 356 -5.77 -26.20 0.26
N LEU A 357 -5.90 -26.91 -0.86
CA LEU A 357 -5.94 -26.33 -2.20
C LEU A 357 -6.96 -27.05 -3.07
N CYS A 358 -7.93 -26.30 -3.60
CA CYS A 358 -8.86 -26.71 -4.62
C CYS A 358 -8.66 -25.93 -5.91
N LEU A 359 -8.65 -26.65 -7.04
CA LEU A 359 -8.48 -26.15 -8.39
C LEU A 359 -9.69 -26.58 -9.23
N SER A 360 -10.37 -25.62 -9.86
CA SER A 360 -11.48 -25.93 -10.77
C SER A 360 -11.53 -24.95 -11.95
N ASN A 361 -11.93 -25.41 -13.14
CA ASN A 361 -12.18 -24.54 -14.31
C ASN A 361 -11.06 -23.56 -14.72
N ASN A 362 -9.79 -23.81 -14.38
CA ASN A 362 -8.65 -22.97 -14.77
C ASN A 362 -8.13 -23.31 -16.18
N GLU A 363 -9.03 -23.58 -17.13
CA GLU A 363 -8.69 -24.02 -18.48
C GLU A 363 -7.68 -25.19 -18.49
N ASP A 364 -6.57 -25.05 -19.22
CA ASP A 364 -5.48 -26.03 -19.33
C ASP A 364 -4.31 -25.72 -18.37
N ALA A 365 -4.56 -24.98 -17.27
CA ALA A 365 -3.51 -24.57 -16.33
C ALA A 365 -2.68 -25.77 -15.83
N SER A 366 -1.37 -25.59 -15.88
CA SER A 366 -0.40 -26.57 -15.41
C SER A 366 -0.15 -26.42 -13.91
N PHE A 367 0.21 -27.53 -13.25
CA PHE A 367 0.38 -27.58 -11.79
C PHE A 367 1.67 -28.29 -11.39
N VAL A 368 2.25 -27.87 -10.27
CA VAL A 368 3.25 -28.65 -9.53
C VAL A 368 3.11 -28.47 -8.02
N ASN A 369 3.23 -29.59 -7.30
CA ASN A 369 3.58 -29.64 -5.90
C ASN A 369 5.09 -29.86 -5.78
N LEU A 370 5.80 -28.95 -5.11
CA LEU A 370 7.26 -28.96 -5.01
C LEU A 370 7.82 -29.99 -4.02
N ASP A 371 7.00 -30.58 -3.16
CA ASP A 371 7.44 -31.53 -2.12
C ASP A 371 8.46 -30.92 -1.14
N ALA A 372 8.27 -29.65 -0.76
CA ALA A 372 9.21 -28.91 0.08
C ALA A 372 9.37 -29.52 1.48
N SER A 373 8.36 -30.21 2.01
CA SER A 373 8.45 -30.95 3.29
C SER A 373 9.44 -32.13 3.26
N ASN A 374 9.85 -32.59 2.07
CA ASN A 374 10.81 -33.67 1.88
C ASN A 374 12.01 -33.19 1.04
N ASP A 375 12.48 -31.97 1.26
CA ASP A 375 13.65 -31.38 0.59
C ASP A 375 13.53 -31.39 -0.95
N PHE A 376 12.33 -31.19 -1.48
CA PHE A 376 12.05 -31.18 -2.93
C PHE A 376 12.40 -32.51 -3.63
N ALA A 377 12.41 -33.63 -2.89
CA ALA A 377 12.92 -34.91 -3.40
C ALA A 377 12.03 -35.52 -4.50
N ALA A 378 10.71 -35.33 -4.43
CA ALA A 378 9.78 -35.90 -5.40
C ALA A 378 8.64 -34.93 -5.78
N PRO A 379 8.91 -33.87 -6.56
CA PRO A 379 7.87 -32.98 -7.07
C PRO A 379 6.82 -33.74 -7.87
N SER A 380 5.55 -33.37 -7.69
CA SER A 380 4.41 -34.00 -8.36
C SER A 380 3.69 -33.00 -9.26
N PHE A 381 3.49 -33.37 -10.52
CA PHE A 381 2.69 -32.60 -11.48
C PHE A 381 1.23 -33.08 -11.57
N ASP A 382 0.84 -34.05 -10.73
CA ASP A 382 -0.53 -34.56 -10.66
C ASP A 382 -1.41 -33.62 -9.82
N SER A 383 -2.35 -32.95 -10.48
CA SER A 383 -3.33 -32.07 -9.85
C SER A 383 -4.62 -32.78 -9.43
N SER A 384 -4.77 -34.09 -9.68
CA SER A 384 -6.03 -34.81 -9.45
C SER A 384 -6.51 -34.77 -8.00
N ALA A 385 -5.59 -34.73 -7.04
CA ALA A 385 -5.88 -34.58 -5.61
C ALA A 385 -6.42 -33.20 -5.23
N HIS A 386 -6.35 -32.23 -6.13
CA HIS A 386 -6.81 -30.86 -5.96
C HIS A 386 -8.04 -30.54 -6.83
N ALA A 387 -8.56 -31.50 -7.58
CA ALA A 387 -9.78 -31.33 -8.39
C ALA A 387 -11.03 -31.34 -7.50
N CYS A 388 -11.27 -30.23 -6.81
CA CYS A 388 -12.37 -30.05 -5.86
C CYS A 388 -12.97 -28.64 -5.96
N ASN A 389 -14.07 -28.42 -5.25
CA ASN A 389 -14.73 -27.11 -5.17
C ASN A 389 -14.88 -26.73 -3.70
N LEU A 390 -14.61 -25.46 -3.39
CA LEU A 390 -14.93 -24.85 -2.10
C LEU A 390 -16.11 -23.88 -2.26
N PRO A 391 -16.85 -23.58 -1.18
CA PRO A 391 -17.85 -22.52 -1.22
C PRO A 391 -17.18 -21.18 -1.49
N SER A 392 -17.75 -20.38 -2.40
CA SER A 392 -17.30 -19.01 -2.62
C SER A 392 -17.40 -18.18 -1.36
N LEU A 393 -16.42 -17.30 -1.17
CA LEU A 393 -16.34 -16.42 -0.03
C LEU A 393 -17.35 -15.28 -0.18
N SER A 394 -17.85 -14.81 0.97
CA SER A 394 -18.81 -13.71 1.02
C SER A 394 -18.24 -12.44 0.41
N VAL A 395 -19.08 -11.70 -0.31
CA VAL A 395 -18.75 -10.37 -0.82
C VAL A 395 -18.49 -9.42 0.34
N ILE A 396 -17.43 -8.62 0.22
CA ILE A 396 -17.13 -7.58 1.20
C ILE A 396 -17.97 -6.34 0.91
N SER A 397 -18.66 -5.85 1.92
CA SER A 397 -19.41 -4.59 1.87
C SER A 397 -18.90 -3.69 2.98
N LEU A 398 -18.47 -2.49 2.59
CA LEU A 398 -18.14 -1.44 3.56
C LEU A 398 -19.46 -0.89 4.12
N SER A 399 -19.51 -0.65 5.44
CA SER A 399 -20.66 0.02 6.05
C SER A 399 -20.72 1.48 5.58
N SER A 400 -21.66 1.76 4.67
CA SER A 400 -22.02 3.08 4.10
C SER A 400 -20.94 4.17 4.21
N THR A 401 -20.06 4.24 3.22
CA THR A 401 -19.38 5.50 2.88
C THR A 401 -20.44 6.49 2.36
N PRO A 402 -20.52 7.74 2.87
CA PRO A 402 -21.33 8.76 2.22
C PRO A 402 -20.86 8.93 0.77
N ASP A 403 -21.81 8.88 -0.17
CA ASP A 403 -21.58 9.06 -1.62
C ASP A 403 -20.83 10.35 -1.96
#